data_AF-A0AAW1SAI9-F1
#
_entry.id   AF-A0AAW1SAI9-F1
#
_cell.length_a   1.000
_cell.length_b   1.000
_cell.length_c   1.000
_cell.angle_alpha   90.00
_cell.angle_beta   90.00
_cell.angle_gamma   90.00
#
_symmetry.space_group_name_H-M   'P 1'
#
loop_
_entity.id
_entity.type
_entity.pdbx_description
1 polymer ?
#
loop_
_entity_poly.entity_id
_entity_poly.type
_entity_poly.pdbx_seq_one_letter_code
_entity_poly.pdbx_strand_id
1 'polypeptide(L)'
;MLHSAQVPTGVRAAGVRRAHTAAVAGGVAGARVGQRRGLVLPAEVEPALPEIHVDGVGAVSIISDSDPVPMPGVFRNIDGHRNEDGRYAAFTDEISGFIPRERQFTDPVRTFAYGTDASFYRLNPRMVVKVHSEAEVARILPIARRLGVPVTFRAAGTSLSGQAITDSVLLKLSHTGRNFRRYEIHGDGSAITVEPGLIGGEINRLLAAHKQRHNHPIQYKIGPDPSSIDSCMIGGMVANNSSGMCCGVSQNTYHTLRDLRAVFADGSVLDTANPASCDAWVKAHPQLVAGVAALASRVQGDRQLAALVRRKFAIKCTTGYSLNALVDFPVSDPVEIIKRLLIGSEGTLGFVSQATYNTVPEWPHKASTFVMFPDIYSACRGASVLRDQTAVDAVEMFDRASLRFPLGSEGNCVAASNCALNVN
;
A
#
# COMPACT_ATOMS: atom_id res chain seq x y z
N MET A 1 37.14 -34.25 -15.17
CA MET A 1 37.37 -33.58 -16.48
C MET A 1 36.33 -32.46 -16.58
N LEU A 2 36.41 -31.35 -15.84
CA LEU A 2 37.26 -30.17 -16.08
C LEU A 2 37.34 -29.77 -17.55
N HIS A 3 36.54 -28.79 -17.96
CA HIS A 3 36.99 -27.77 -18.90
C HIS A 3 36.46 -26.38 -18.49
N SER A 4 37.44 -25.56 -18.12
CA SER A 4 37.42 -24.12 -17.88
C SER A 4 37.45 -23.36 -19.22
N ALA A 5 36.72 -22.25 -19.31
CA ALA A 5 36.94 -21.23 -20.34
C ALA A 5 37.31 -19.91 -19.66
N GLN A 6 38.45 -19.37 -20.05
CA GLN A 6 39.13 -18.21 -19.47
C GLN A 6 38.57 -16.89 -20.01
N VAL A 7 38.66 -15.87 -19.15
CA VAL A 7 38.50 -14.43 -19.44
C VAL A 7 39.81 -13.87 -20.01
N PRO A 8 39.80 -12.95 -20.99
CA PRO A 8 40.95 -12.10 -21.28
C PRO A 8 40.84 -10.72 -20.60
N THR A 9 41.93 -10.31 -19.97
CA THR A 9 42.20 -9.02 -19.33
C THR A 9 43.05 -8.11 -20.24
N GLY A 10 42.92 -6.79 -20.05
CA GLY A 10 43.80 -5.72 -20.58
C GLY A 10 43.31 -5.12 -21.90
N VAL A 11 43.25 -3.80 -22.12
CA VAL A 11 44.36 -2.84 -22.03
C VAL A 11 43.86 -1.38 -21.89
N ARG A 12 44.48 -0.68 -20.93
CA ARG A 12 44.90 0.75 -20.79
C ARG A 12 44.09 1.94 -21.33
N ALA A 13 44.07 2.95 -20.46
CA ALA A 13 43.69 4.34 -20.66
C ALA A 13 44.73 5.19 -21.44
N ALA A 14 44.20 6.15 -22.22
CA ALA A 14 44.74 7.46 -22.62
C ALA A 14 43.52 8.21 -23.21
N GLY A 15 43.21 9.48 -22.98
CA GLY A 15 44.04 10.64 -22.72
C GLY A 15 43.80 11.69 -23.82
N VAL A 16 42.97 12.70 -23.50
CA VAL A 16 42.98 14.09 -24.03
C VAL A 16 42.49 14.38 -25.47
N ARG A 17 41.43 15.22 -25.62
CA ARG A 17 41.46 16.64 -26.13
C ARG A 17 40.10 17.11 -26.65
N ARG A 18 39.74 18.33 -26.23
CA ARG A 18 38.69 19.21 -26.79
C ARG A 18 39.04 19.67 -28.20
N ALA A 19 38.01 19.92 -29.01
CA ALA A 19 37.71 21.17 -29.76
C ALA A 19 37.17 20.88 -31.16
N HIS A 20 35.98 21.35 -31.50
CA HIS A 20 35.80 22.55 -32.32
C HIS A 20 34.33 22.77 -32.73
N THR A 21 33.95 24.02 -32.59
CA THR A 21 32.78 24.72 -33.12
C THR A 21 32.73 24.71 -34.65
N ALA A 22 31.53 24.61 -35.22
CA ALA A 22 31.24 25.09 -36.57
C ALA A 22 29.86 25.75 -36.58
N ALA A 23 29.87 27.07 -36.72
CA ALA A 23 28.72 27.92 -36.98
C ALA A 23 28.31 27.81 -38.45
N VAL A 24 27.00 27.83 -38.72
CA VAL A 24 26.48 28.15 -40.05
C VAL A 24 25.54 29.34 -39.90
N ALA A 25 25.94 30.44 -40.52
CA ALA A 25 25.16 31.64 -40.71
C ALA A 25 24.31 31.51 -41.97
N GLY A 26 23.06 31.98 -41.91
CA GLY A 26 22.17 32.11 -43.05
C GLY A 26 20.99 32.98 -42.68
N GLY A 27 21.09 34.29 -42.93
CA GLY A 27 20.01 35.25 -42.71
C GLY A 27 19.17 35.44 -43.96
N VAL A 28 17.85 35.58 -43.79
CA VAL A 28 16.96 36.34 -44.68
C VAL A 28 15.94 37.08 -43.80
N ALA A 29 15.72 38.35 -44.12
CA ALA A 29 15.01 39.35 -43.34
C ALA A 29 13.48 39.33 -43.53
N GLY A 30 12.77 39.86 -42.52
CA GLY A 30 11.63 40.76 -42.76
C GLY A 30 10.23 40.28 -42.36
N ALA A 31 9.86 40.40 -41.08
CA ALA A 31 8.47 40.66 -40.67
C ALA A 31 8.44 41.35 -39.30
N ARG A 32 7.95 42.59 -39.25
CA ARG A 32 7.69 43.34 -38.00
C ARG A 32 6.43 42.80 -37.33
N VAL A 33 6.54 42.30 -36.10
CA VAL A 33 5.40 42.05 -35.20
C VAL A 33 5.75 42.52 -33.79
N GLY A 34 4.76 43.11 -33.12
CA GLY A 34 4.81 43.93 -31.91
C GLY A 34 5.71 43.50 -30.75
N GLN A 35 6.17 44.51 -29.99
CA GLN A 35 6.78 44.39 -28.67
C GLN A 35 5.95 43.45 -27.77
N ARG A 36 6.46 42.23 -27.56
CA ARG A 36 6.07 41.38 -26.43
C ARG A 36 7.14 41.54 -25.35
N ARG A 37 6.69 41.88 -24.14
CA ARG A 37 7.49 41.85 -22.91
C ARG A 37 8.21 40.50 -22.82
N GLY A 38 9.53 40.53 -22.66
CA GLY A 38 10.35 39.34 -22.54
C GLY A 38 9.89 38.46 -21.38
N LEU A 39 9.45 37.23 -21.69
CA LEU A 39 9.45 36.15 -20.73
C LEU A 39 10.88 35.64 -20.64
N VAL A 40 11.52 35.87 -19.50
CA VAL A 40 12.78 35.20 -19.15
C VAL A 40 12.42 33.75 -18.84
N LEU A 41 12.88 32.81 -19.67
CA LEU A 41 12.85 31.39 -19.33
C LEU A 41 13.84 31.16 -18.18
N PRO A 42 13.45 30.47 -17.09
CA PRO A 42 14.41 30.12 -16.05
C PRO A 42 15.48 29.21 -16.66
N ALA A 43 16.72 29.40 -16.21
CA ALA A 43 17.87 28.59 -16.60
C ALA A 43 17.56 27.10 -16.42
N GLU A 44 18.12 26.26 -17.31
CA GLU A 44 18.09 24.80 -17.19
C GLU A 44 18.50 24.39 -15.78
N VAL A 45 17.54 23.86 -15.02
CA VAL A 45 17.83 23.20 -13.75
C VAL A 45 18.34 21.82 -14.11
N GLU A 46 19.66 21.61 -14.06
CA GLU A 46 20.20 20.25 -14.03
C GLU A 46 19.59 19.53 -12.82
N PRO A 47 18.92 18.38 -13.02
CA PRO A 47 18.41 17.63 -11.89
C PRO A 47 19.61 17.09 -11.11
N ALA A 48 19.88 17.67 -9.94
CA ALA A 48 20.81 17.09 -8.99
C ALA A 48 20.23 15.74 -8.55
N LEU A 49 20.87 14.65 -8.98
CA LEU A 49 20.59 13.34 -8.41
C LEU A 49 20.97 13.41 -6.92
N PRO A 50 20.07 13.03 -5.99
CA PRO A 50 20.43 13.02 -4.58
C PRO A 50 21.63 12.10 -4.36
N GLU A 51 22.53 12.47 -3.44
CA GLU A 51 23.60 11.56 -3.05
C GLU A 51 22.99 10.30 -2.44
N ILE A 52 23.39 9.16 -3.00
CA ILE A 52 22.94 7.84 -2.60
C ILE A 52 24.04 7.20 -1.76
N HIS A 53 23.74 6.87 -0.50
CA HIS A 53 24.62 6.05 0.32
C HIS A 53 24.23 4.57 0.17
N VAL A 54 25.23 3.72 -0.10
CA VAL A 54 25.09 2.27 -0.07
C VAL A 54 25.95 1.72 1.05
N ASP A 55 25.32 1.14 2.07
CA ASP A 55 26.05 0.55 3.20
C ASP A 55 26.71 -0.80 2.84
N GLY A 56 27.53 -1.33 3.74
CA GLY A 56 28.24 -2.61 3.56
C GLY A 56 27.35 -3.85 3.41
N VAL A 57 26.01 -3.70 3.51
CA VAL A 57 25.02 -4.76 3.28
C VAL A 57 24.06 -4.44 2.12
N GLY A 58 24.33 -3.38 1.35
CA GLY A 58 23.62 -3.04 0.12
C GLY A 58 22.33 -2.24 0.31
N ALA A 59 22.10 -1.62 1.48
CA ALA A 59 20.96 -0.75 1.70
C ALA A 59 21.21 0.64 1.11
N VAL A 60 20.19 1.22 0.45
CA VAL A 60 20.28 2.47 -0.32
C VAL A 60 19.48 3.57 0.40
N SER A 61 20.09 4.68 0.78
CA SER A 61 19.40 5.85 1.38
C SER A 61 19.68 7.16 0.62
N ILE A 62 18.71 8.08 0.65
CA ILE A 62 18.79 9.43 0.08
C ILE A 62 18.93 10.41 1.25
N ILE A 63 19.95 11.26 1.24
CA ILE A 63 20.16 12.30 2.25
C ILE A 63 19.69 13.65 1.68
N SER A 64 18.82 14.36 2.41
CA SER A 64 18.39 15.74 2.14
C SER A 64 18.97 16.67 3.20
N ASP A 65 19.72 17.70 2.78
CA ASP A 65 20.30 18.73 3.66
C ASP A 65 19.25 19.61 4.37
N SER A 66 17.96 19.45 4.04
CA SER A 66 16.85 20.29 4.51
C SER A 66 15.91 19.62 5.51
N ASP A 67 16.24 18.40 5.93
CA ASP A 67 15.38 17.67 6.86
C ASP A 67 15.49 18.23 8.29
N PRO A 68 14.36 18.37 9.02
CA PRO A 68 14.35 18.99 10.33
C PRO A 68 15.25 18.24 11.33
N VAL A 69 16.12 18.99 12.01
CA VAL A 69 16.99 18.47 13.08
C VAL A 69 16.11 17.88 14.21
N PRO A 70 16.24 16.58 14.54
CA PRO A 70 15.41 15.94 15.54
C PRO A 70 15.63 16.52 16.95
N MET A 71 14.53 16.75 17.66
CA MET A 71 14.52 17.18 19.07
C MET A 71 15.25 16.16 19.98
N PRO A 72 15.95 16.60 21.03
CA PRO A 72 16.70 15.72 21.93
C PRO A 72 15.76 15.02 22.93
N GLY A 73 15.13 13.94 22.47
CA GLY A 73 14.56 12.87 23.27
C GLY A 73 14.89 11.56 22.56
N VAL A 74 15.66 10.67 23.20
CA VAL A 74 16.30 9.53 22.52
C VAL A 74 15.27 8.54 21.95
N PHE A 75 15.00 8.67 20.66
CA PHE A 75 14.67 7.59 19.74
C PHE A 75 15.42 7.89 18.43
N ARG A 76 16.28 6.97 17.98
CA ARG A 76 16.90 7.07 16.65
C ARG A 76 16.60 5.82 15.84
N ASN A 77 16.17 6.04 14.59
CA ASN A 77 16.89 5.59 13.40
C ASN A 77 16.32 6.23 12.12
N ILE A 78 17.21 6.76 11.27
CA ILE A 78 17.16 6.58 9.80
C ILE A 78 18.54 6.18 9.24
N ASP A 79 19.66 6.39 9.96
CA ASP A 79 20.98 5.99 9.43
C ASP A 79 22.14 5.81 10.45
N GLY A 80 21.93 5.90 11.77
CA GLY A 80 23.04 6.16 12.72
C GLY A 80 23.21 5.23 13.94
N HIS A 81 23.13 3.92 13.76
CA HIS A 81 23.28 2.83 14.75
C HIS A 81 22.09 2.54 15.67
N ARG A 82 21.88 1.22 15.81
CA ARG A 82 20.82 0.56 16.56
C ARG A 82 21.24 0.50 18.04
N ASN A 83 20.41 0.99 18.95
CA ASN A 83 20.67 0.83 20.39
C ASN A 83 20.50 -0.64 20.80
N GLU A 84 21.61 -1.34 21.02
CA GLU A 84 21.65 -2.65 21.69
C GLU A 84 21.54 -2.44 23.20
N ASP A 85 20.36 -2.05 23.67
CA ASP A 85 20.07 -1.77 25.08
C ASP A 85 19.40 -2.94 25.80
N GLY A 86 19.41 -4.13 25.18
CA GLY A 86 18.83 -5.35 25.72
C GLY A 86 17.31 -5.50 25.50
N ARG A 87 16.61 -4.50 24.95
CA ARG A 87 15.13 -4.57 24.79
C ARG A 87 14.65 -5.75 23.94
N TYR A 88 15.40 -6.11 22.89
CA TYR A 88 15.06 -7.24 22.01
C TYR A 88 15.28 -8.59 22.68
N ALA A 89 16.31 -8.71 23.53
CA ALA A 89 16.55 -9.91 24.32
C ALA A 89 15.42 -10.09 25.36
N ALA A 90 15.10 -9.04 26.11
CA ALA A 90 13.98 -9.05 27.05
C ALA A 90 12.65 -9.39 26.37
N PHE A 91 12.37 -8.81 25.20
CA PHE A 91 11.18 -9.12 24.41
C PHE A 91 11.15 -10.60 24.00
N THR A 92 12.27 -11.13 23.49
CA THR A 92 12.41 -12.54 23.09
C THR A 92 12.15 -13.48 24.27
N ASP A 93 12.69 -13.18 25.44
CA ASP A 93 12.53 -13.99 26.64
C ASP A 93 11.07 -14.03 27.11
N GLU A 94 10.40 -12.88 27.12
CA GLU A 94 8.99 -12.81 27.53
C GLU A 94 8.05 -13.51 26.55
N ILE A 95 8.22 -13.31 25.23
CA ILE A 95 7.35 -13.97 24.26
C ILE A 95 7.62 -15.48 24.19
N SER A 96 8.83 -15.94 24.54
CA SER A 96 9.17 -17.37 24.58
C SER A 96 8.35 -18.16 25.60
N GLY A 97 7.72 -17.49 26.57
CA GLY A 97 6.78 -18.13 27.49
C GLY A 97 5.49 -18.64 26.83
N PHE A 98 5.18 -18.23 25.58
CA PHE A 98 3.97 -18.66 24.88
C PHE A 98 4.09 -18.76 23.35
N ILE A 99 5.16 -18.23 22.77
CA ILE A 99 5.54 -18.42 21.38
C ILE A 99 6.73 -19.38 21.36
N PRO A 100 6.60 -20.60 20.80
CA PRO A 100 7.72 -21.53 20.64
C PRO A 100 8.89 -20.93 19.87
N ARG A 101 10.13 -21.30 20.23
CA ARG A 101 11.35 -20.74 19.62
C ARG A 101 11.45 -21.03 18.12
N GLU A 102 10.82 -22.09 17.63
CA GLU A 102 10.81 -22.44 16.20
C GLU A 102 10.03 -21.43 15.34
N ARG A 103 9.23 -20.55 15.98
CA ARG A 103 8.48 -19.46 15.34
C ARG A 103 9.14 -18.10 15.51
N GLN A 104 10.33 -18.06 16.12
CA GLN A 104 11.09 -16.85 16.43
C GLN A 104 12.41 -16.89 15.65
N PHE A 105 12.53 -16.08 14.60
CA PHE A 105 13.69 -16.09 13.71
C PHE A 105 14.55 -14.85 13.91
N THR A 106 15.81 -15.06 14.27
CA THR A 106 16.82 -14.02 14.45
C THR A 106 18.06 -14.26 13.58
N ASP A 107 18.08 -15.35 12.81
CA ASP A 107 19.20 -15.64 11.90
C ASP A 107 19.25 -14.66 10.72
N PRO A 108 20.44 -14.36 10.20
CA PRO A 108 20.62 -13.44 9.09
C PRO A 108 19.85 -13.82 7.82
N VAL A 109 19.68 -15.11 7.54
CA VAL A 109 19.04 -15.57 6.29
C VAL A 109 17.56 -15.23 6.28
N ARG A 110 16.81 -15.62 7.31
CA ARG A 110 15.36 -15.36 7.39
C ARG A 110 15.07 -13.88 7.61
N THR A 111 15.84 -13.19 8.43
CA THR A 111 15.69 -11.74 8.61
C THR A 111 15.96 -10.98 7.31
N PHE A 112 17.00 -11.33 6.55
CA PHE A 112 17.25 -10.75 5.23
C PHE A 112 16.15 -11.07 4.21
N ALA A 113 15.65 -12.32 4.19
CA ALA A 113 14.60 -12.74 3.26
C ALA A 113 13.26 -12.03 3.50
N TYR A 114 12.93 -11.73 4.77
CA TYR A 114 11.71 -11.01 5.14
C TYR A 114 11.89 -9.49 5.22
N GLY A 115 13.11 -8.98 5.00
CA GLY A 115 13.41 -7.55 5.01
C GLY A 115 12.97 -6.78 3.76
N THR A 116 12.28 -7.43 2.83
CA THR A 116 11.78 -6.86 1.58
C THR A 116 10.29 -7.19 1.41
N ASP A 117 9.52 -6.29 0.82
CA ASP A 117 8.19 -6.56 0.25
C ASP A 117 8.26 -6.41 -1.29
N ALA A 118 7.16 -6.12 -1.98
CA ALA A 118 7.19 -5.92 -3.43
C ALA A 118 7.69 -4.53 -3.84
N SER A 119 8.06 -3.68 -2.88
CA SER A 119 8.68 -2.38 -3.12
C SER A 119 10.17 -2.51 -3.43
N PHE A 120 10.78 -1.38 -3.80
CA PHE A 120 12.23 -1.27 -3.96
C PHE A 120 12.97 -1.01 -2.63
N TYR A 121 12.25 -0.90 -1.51
CA TYR A 121 12.84 -0.66 -0.20
C TYR A 121 13.26 -1.95 0.51
N ARG A 122 14.20 -1.82 1.44
CA ARG A 122 14.64 -2.92 2.31
C ARG A 122 14.94 -2.40 3.71
N LEU A 123 14.41 -3.10 4.70
CA LEU A 123 14.75 -2.95 6.10
C LEU A 123 14.86 -4.36 6.70
N ASN A 124 16.04 -4.73 7.18
CA ASN A 124 16.29 -6.07 7.72
C ASN A 124 15.84 -6.13 9.19
N PRO A 125 14.76 -6.86 9.54
CA PRO A 125 14.27 -6.94 10.91
C PRO A 125 15.29 -7.58 11.85
N ARG A 126 15.27 -7.17 13.12
CA ARG A 126 16.00 -7.89 14.19
C ARG A 126 15.45 -9.28 14.45
N MET A 127 14.14 -9.41 14.28
CA MET A 127 13.43 -10.63 14.61
C MET A 127 12.20 -10.75 13.73
N VAL A 128 11.93 -11.95 13.25
CA VAL A 128 10.66 -12.30 12.62
C VAL A 128 9.93 -13.28 13.52
N VAL A 129 8.72 -12.93 13.93
CA VAL A 129 7.86 -13.79 14.76
C VAL A 129 6.66 -14.25 13.94
N LYS A 130 6.48 -15.57 13.80
CA LYS A 130 5.30 -16.14 13.15
C LYS A 130 4.14 -16.26 14.15
N VAL A 131 3.15 -15.40 14.00
CA VAL A 131 1.93 -15.41 14.83
C VAL A 131 0.86 -16.33 14.24
N HIS A 132 0.17 -17.07 15.10
CA HIS A 132 -0.82 -18.10 14.74
C HIS A 132 -2.26 -17.71 15.11
N SER A 133 -2.46 -16.75 16.03
CA SER A 133 -3.81 -16.35 16.46
C SER A 133 -3.89 -14.90 16.96
N GLU A 134 -5.11 -14.37 17.01
CA GLU A 134 -5.41 -13.07 17.64
C GLU A 134 -4.91 -13.01 19.09
N ALA A 135 -5.10 -14.09 19.86
CA ALA A 135 -4.70 -14.15 21.26
C ALA A 135 -3.19 -14.00 21.45
N GLU A 136 -2.37 -14.52 20.51
CA GLU A 136 -0.93 -14.29 20.54
C GLU A 136 -0.59 -12.82 20.29
N VAL A 137 -1.22 -12.18 19.29
CA VAL A 137 -1.01 -10.76 18.99
C VAL A 137 -1.42 -9.89 20.19
N ALA A 138 -2.59 -10.15 20.78
CA ALA A 138 -3.09 -9.44 21.96
C ALA A 138 -2.16 -9.54 23.18
N ARG A 139 -1.36 -10.62 23.28
CA ARG A 139 -0.33 -10.76 24.33
C ARG A 139 1.00 -10.11 23.95
N ILE A 140 1.37 -10.11 22.67
CA ILE A 140 2.63 -9.54 22.17
C ILE A 140 2.62 -8.01 22.25
N LEU A 141 1.53 -7.35 21.83
CA LEU A 141 1.49 -5.89 21.73
C LEU A 141 1.74 -5.15 23.07
N PRO A 142 1.14 -5.57 24.21
CA PRO A 142 1.45 -4.97 25.51
C PRO A 142 2.92 -5.13 25.92
N ILE A 143 3.53 -6.28 25.62
CA ILE A 143 4.95 -6.56 25.91
C ILE A 143 5.83 -5.63 25.07
N ALA A 144 5.56 -5.56 23.76
CA ALA A 144 6.25 -4.67 22.84
C ALA A 144 6.16 -3.20 23.29
N ARG A 145 4.97 -2.74 23.68
CA ARG A 145 4.73 -1.39 24.21
C ARG A 145 5.53 -1.11 25.48
N ARG A 146 5.49 -2.01 26.47
CA ARG A 146 6.20 -1.83 27.75
C ARG A 146 7.72 -1.81 27.57
N LEU A 147 8.26 -2.64 26.68
CA LEU A 147 9.69 -2.72 26.40
C LEU A 147 10.18 -1.70 25.36
N GLY A 148 9.28 -0.90 24.78
CA GLY A 148 9.63 0.06 23.73
C GLY A 148 10.17 -0.61 22.46
N VAL A 149 9.64 -1.78 22.10
CA VAL A 149 10.01 -2.54 20.89
C VAL A 149 9.00 -2.25 19.78
N PRO A 150 9.39 -1.56 18.69
CA PRO A 150 8.54 -1.39 17.53
C PRO A 150 8.17 -2.74 16.88
N VAL A 151 6.92 -2.87 16.47
CA VAL A 151 6.42 -4.05 15.76
C VAL A 151 5.75 -3.64 14.46
N THR A 152 5.97 -4.43 13.42
CA THR A 152 5.31 -4.25 12.12
C THR A 152 4.62 -5.55 11.72
N PHE A 153 3.37 -5.46 11.28
CA PHE A 153 2.61 -6.63 10.85
C PHE A 153 2.88 -6.94 9.38
N ARG A 154 2.99 -8.22 9.05
CA ARG A 154 3.11 -8.69 7.67
C ARG A 154 2.15 -9.82 7.36
N ALA A 155 1.30 -9.59 6.38
CA ALA A 155 0.51 -10.64 5.73
C ALA A 155 1.32 -11.29 4.58
N ALA A 156 0.91 -11.07 3.32
CA ALA A 156 1.62 -11.59 2.15
C ALA A 156 2.94 -10.84 1.87
N GLY A 157 2.97 -9.52 2.09
CA GLY A 157 4.12 -8.67 1.76
C GLY A 157 4.19 -8.27 0.29
N THR A 158 3.02 -8.03 -0.33
CA THR A 158 2.87 -7.59 -1.73
C THR A 158 2.81 -6.06 -1.87
N SER A 159 3.17 -5.32 -0.82
CA SER A 159 3.09 -3.86 -0.83
C SER A 159 4.19 -3.25 -1.69
N LEU A 160 3.90 -2.10 -2.32
CA LEU A 160 4.82 -1.42 -3.23
C LEU A 160 5.51 -0.19 -2.60
N SER A 161 5.21 0.16 -1.35
CA SER A 161 5.74 1.37 -0.71
C SER A 161 6.43 1.10 0.64
N GLY A 162 6.78 -0.15 0.97
CA GLY A 162 7.53 -0.48 2.18
C GLY A 162 6.69 -0.61 3.46
N GLN A 163 5.36 -0.73 3.36
CA GLN A 163 4.48 -0.86 4.53
C GLN A 163 4.67 -2.16 5.32
N ALA A 164 5.24 -3.20 4.69
CA ALA A 164 5.33 -4.54 5.26
C ALA A 164 6.76 -4.94 5.66
N ILE A 165 7.64 -3.96 5.88
CA ILE A 165 9.05 -4.13 6.27
C ILE A 165 9.40 -3.31 7.51
N THR A 166 10.42 -3.71 8.24
CA THR A 166 10.87 -3.06 9.47
C THR A 166 12.32 -3.45 9.77
N ASP A 167 13.06 -2.57 10.42
CA ASP A 167 14.37 -2.89 11.00
C ASP A 167 14.27 -3.47 12.42
N SER A 168 13.04 -3.55 12.97
CA SER A 168 12.73 -4.01 14.33
C SER A 168 12.09 -5.41 14.33
N VAL A 169 10.95 -5.62 15.01
CA VAL A 169 10.27 -6.92 15.08
C VAL A 169 9.18 -7.02 14.02
N LEU A 170 9.30 -7.98 13.12
CA LEU A 170 8.29 -8.29 12.10
C LEU A 170 7.35 -9.40 12.58
N LEU A 171 6.10 -9.05 12.85
CA LEU A 171 5.04 -10.00 13.19
C LEU A 171 4.39 -10.52 11.90
N LYS A 172 4.84 -11.68 11.44
CA LYS A 172 4.36 -12.30 10.20
C LYS A 172 3.22 -13.25 10.48
N LEU A 173 2.12 -13.13 9.71
CA LEU A 173 1.06 -14.14 9.71
C LEU A 173 1.63 -15.50 9.28
N SER A 174 1.29 -16.53 10.06
CA SER A 174 1.58 -17.92 9.70
C SER A 174 0.59 -18.42 8.65
N HIS A 175 1.09 -19.18 7.67
CA HIS A 175 0.27 -19.87 6.67
C HIS A 175 0.21 -21.38 6.93
N THR A 176 0.63 -21.82 8.12
CA THR A 176 0.58 -23.22 8.52
C THR A 176 -0.85 -23.58 8.93
N GLY A 177 -1.43 -24.62 8.33
CA GLY A 177 -2.75 -25.11 8.70
C GLY A 177 -3.86 -24.09 8.48
N ARG A 178 -4.69 -23.87 9.52
CA ARG A 178 -5.86 -22.97 9.50
C ARG A 178 -5.64 -21.62 10.20
N ASN A 179 -4.39 -21.29 10.57
CA ASN A 179 -4.09 -20.05 11.28
C ASN A 179 -4.48 -18.83 10.46
N PHE A 180 -5.36 -17.98 11.00
CA PHE A 180 -5.88 -16.79 10.33
C PHE A 180 -6.56 -17.07 8.97
N ARG A 181 -7.19 -18.24 8.81
CA ARG A 181 -7.83 -18.67 7.55
C ARG A 181 -9.30 -19.06 7.71
N ARG A 182 -9.91 -18.76 8.86
CA ARG A 182 -11.35 -18.96 9.05
C ARG A 182 -12.15 -17.95 8.24
N TYR A 183 -13.33 -18.36 7.82
CA TYR A 183 -14.30 -17.52 7.14
C TYR A 183 -15.72 -18.01 7.40
N GLU A 184 -16.68 -17.12 7.19
CA GLU A 184 -18.11 -17.38 7.24
C GLU A 184 -18.78 -16.60 6.10
N ILE A 185 -19.52 -17.31 5.25
CA ILE A 185 -20.30 -16.69 4.17
C ILE A 185 -21.72 -16.49 4.67
N HIS A 186 -22.24 -15.28 4.53
CA HIS A 186 -23.55 -14.89 5.02
C HIS A 186 -24.59 -14.89 3.89
N GLY A 187 -25.78 -15.40 4.18
CA GLY A 187 -26.90 -15.41 3.25
C GLY A 187 -26.56 -16.10 1.92
N ASP A 188 -26.82 -15.39 0.82
CA ASP A 188 -26.56 -15.84 -0.55
C ASP A 188 -25.11 -15.61 -1.03
N GLY A 189 -24.25 -15.12 -0.15
CA GLY A 189 -22.90 -14.66 -0.50
C GLY A 189 -22.76 -13.14 -0.53
N SER A 190 -23.85 -12.39 -0.36
CA SER A 190 -23.85 -10.91 -0.33
C SER A 190 -22.96 -10.31 0.76
N ALA A 191 -22.61 -11.06 1.82
CA ALA A 191 -21.58 -10.68 2.77
C ALA A 191 -20.68 -11.86 3.17
N ILE A 192 -19.45 -11.56 3.57
CA ILE A 192 -18.49 -12.57 4.03
C ILE A 192 -17.63 -12.03 5.17
N THR A 193 -17.48 -12.81 6.23
CA THR A 193 -16.51 -12.58 7.32
C THR A 193 -15.27 -13.42 7.08
N VAL A 194 -14.08 -12.83 7.20
CA VAL A 194 -12.80 -13.47 6.86
C VAL A 194 -11.70 -13.08 7.85
N GLU A 195 -10.82 -14.03 8.15
CA GLU A 195 -9.57 -13.77 8.86
C GLU A 195 -8.47 -13.21 7.92
N PRO A 196 -7.46 -12.49 8.45
CA PRO A 196 -6.54 -11.67 7.66
C PRO A 196 -5.56 -12.46 6.77
N GLY A 197 -5.46 -13.78 6.94
CA GLY A 197 -4.57 -14.66 6.19
C GLY A 197 -5.20 -15.30 4.95
N LEU A 198 -6.46 -15.00 4.64
CA LEU A 198 -7.09 -15.41 3.38
C LEU A 198 -6.64 -14.52 2.22
N ILE A 199 -6.40 -15.16 1.07
CA ILE A 199 -6.03 -14.48 -0.18
C ILE A 199 -7.29 -13.95 -0.85
N GLY A 200 -7.24 -12.76 -1.46
CA GLY A 200 -8.41 -12.16 -2.11
C GLY A 200 -9.01 -13.05 -3.21
N GLY A 201 -8.18 -13.62 -4.08
CA GLY A 201 -8.61 -14.55 -5.13
C GLY A 201 -9.17 -15.86 -4.58
N GLU A 202 -8.70 -16.30 -3.41
CA GLU A 202 -9.27 -17.45 -2.69
C GLU A 202 -10.69 -17.16 -2.22
N ILE A 203 -10.96 -15.97 -1.69
CA ILE A 203 -12.30 -15.56 -1.26
C ILE A 203 -13.29 -15.56 -2.42
N ASN A 204 -12.88 -15.06 -3.60
CA ASN A 204 -13.73 -15.09 -4.79
C ASN A 204 -14.07 -16.53 -5.21
N ARG A 205 -13.11 -17.46 -5.11
CA ARG A 205 -13.38 -18.89 -5.37
C ARG A 205 -14.34 -19.48 -4.33
N LEU A 206 -14.22 -19.12 -3.06
CA LEU A 206 -15.14 -19.56 -2.00
C LEU A 206 -16.58 -19.07 -2.26
N LEU A 207 -16.76 -17.80 -2.63
CA LEU A 207 -18.07 -17.23 -2.98
C LEU A 207 -18.67 -17.88 -4.23
N ALA A 208 -17.87 -18.15 -5.26
CA ALA A 208 -18.32 -18.86 -6.46
C ALA A 208 -18.77 -20.30 -6.13
N ALA A 209 -18.00 -21.02 -5.30
CA ALA A 209 -18.37 -22.35 -4.83
C ALA A 209 -19.66 -22.33 -3.99
N HIS A 210 -19.85 -21.32 -3.14
CA HIS A 210 -21.09 -21.12 -2.37
C HIS A 210 -22.29 -20.93 -3.28
N LYS A 211 -22.19 -20.02 -4.26
CA LYS A 211 -23.22 -19.80 -5.28
C LYS A 211 -23.62 -21.10 -5.97
N GLN A 212 -22.64 -21.88 -6.42
CA GLN A 212 -22.90 -23.14 -7.13
C GLN A 212 -23.54 -24.19 -6.22
N ARG A 213 -23.00 -24.38 -5.01
CA ARG A 213 -23.48 -25.38 -4.04
C ARG A 213 -24.92 -25.13 -3.61
N HIS A 214 -25.31 -23.88 -3.47
CA HIS A 214 -26.62 -23.47 -2.98
C HIS A 214 -27.55 -22.96 -4.10
N ASN A 215 -27.10 -23.01 -5.36
CA ASN A 215 -27.82 -22.53 -6.54
C ASN A 215 -28.38 -21.11 -6.39
N HIS A 216 -27.60 -20.20 -5.81
CA HIS A 216 -28.00 -18.79 -5.68
C HIS A 216 -28.07 -18.11 -7.06
N PRO A 217 -28.99 -17.14 -7.26
CA PRO A 217 -29.20 -16.49 -8.55
C PRO A 217 -28.04 -15.56 -8.93
N ILE A 218 -27.40 -14.94 -7.94
CA ILE A 218 -26.34 -13.96 -8.12
C ILE A 218 -25.02 -14.58 -7.67
N GLN A 219 -23.96 -14.36 -8.45
CA GLN A 219 -22.59 -14.62 -8.01
C GLN A 219 -22.02 -13.34 -7.39
N TYR A 220 -21.30 -13.49 -6.30
CA TYR A 220 -20.65 -12.39 -5.60
C TYR A 220 -19.13 -12.55 -5.63
N LYS A 221 -18.43 -11.42 -5.47
CA LYS A 221 -16.97 -11.33 -5.27
C LYS A 221 -16.64 -10.28 -4.22
N ILE A 222 -15.42 -10.30 -3.69
CA ILE A 222 -14.93 -9.20 -2.88
C ILE A 222 -14.85 -7.91 -3.73
N GLY A 223 -15.22 -6.77 -3.14
CA GLY A 223 -15.20 -5.47 -3.82
C GLY A 223 -13.82 -5.06 -4.33
N PRO A 224 -12.82 -4.88 -3.44
CA PRO A 224 -11.46 -4.53 -3.85
C PRO A 224 -10.82 -5.60 -4.75
N ASP A 225 -10.29 -5.17 -5.90
CA ASP A 225 -9.69 -6.01 -6.93
C ASP A 225 -8.23 -5.61 -7.27
N PRO A 226 -7.32 -5.48 -6.28
CA PRO A 226 -5.92 -5.12 -6.55
C PRO A 226 -5.28 -6.05 -7.57
N SER A 227 -4.31 -5.55 -8.35
CA SER A 227 -3.58 -6.36 -9.34
C SER A 227 -2.90 -7.61 -8.74
N SER A 228 -2.62 -7.58 -7.44
CA SER A 228 -2.06 -8.69 -6.68
C SER A 228 -3.12 -9.62 -6.05
N ILE A 229 -4.40 -9.57 -6.44
CA ILE A 229 -5.53 -10.28 -5.80
C ILE A 229 -5.28 -11.77 -5.55
N ASP A 230 -4.55 -12.46 -6.42
CA ASP A 230 -4.19 -13.87 -6.28
C ASP A 230 -3.04 -14.17 -5.31
N SER A 231 -2.50 -13.13 -4.66
CA SER A 231 -1.38 -13.23 -3.71
C SER A 231 -1.56 -12.36 -2.47
N CYS A 232 -2.20 -11.20 -2.57
CA CYS A 232 -2.44 -10.32 -1.43
C CYS A 232 -3.47 -10.93 -0.49
N MET A 233 -3.30 -10.66 0.80
CA MET A 233 -4.15 -11.19 1.86
C MET A 233 -4.96 -10.08 2.52
N ILE A 234 -6.10 -10.46 3.11
CA ILE A 234 -7.09 -9.52 3.65
C ILE A 234 -6.51 -8.55 4.67
N GLY A 235 -5.60 -9.00 5.55
CA GLY A 235 -4.96 -8.10 6.52
C GLY A 235 -4.24 -6.93 5.84
N GLY A 236 -3.54 -7.21 4.74
CA GLY A 236 -2.90 -6.18 3.92
C GLY A 236 -3.90 -5.35 3.11
N MET A 237 -4.99 -5.95 2.63
CA MET A 237 -6.02 -5.25 1.87
C MET A 237 -6.80 -4.23 2.71
N VAL A 238 -7.04 -4.54 3.99
CA VAL A 238 -7.61 -3.59 4.95
C VAL A 238 -6.60 -2.52 5.33
N ALA A 239 -5.39 -2.93 5.72
CA ALA A 239 -4.36 -2.00 6.17
C ALA A 239 -3.96 -0.97 5.11
N ASN A 240 -4.09 -1.28 3.81
CA ASN A 240 -3.73 -0.37 2.73
C ASN A 240 -4.94 0.26 2.01
N ASN A 241 -6.16 0.08 2.53
CA ASN A 241 -7.41 0.50 1.86
C ASN A 241 -7.41 0.10 0.37
N SER A 242 -7.12 -1.18 0.10
CA SER A 242 -6.91 -1.64 -1.26
C SER A 242 -8.11 -1.37 -2.18
N SER A 243 -7.78 -1.11 -3.44
CA SER A 243 -8.69 -0.95 -4.57
C SER A 243 -8.02 -1.57 -5.80
N GLY A 244 -8.72 -1.59 -6.92
CA GLY A 244 -8.17 -2.03 -8.20
C GLY A 244 -8.94 -1.45 -9.37
N MET A 245 -8.79 -2.08 -10.53
CA MET A 245 -9.14 -1.50 -11.84
C MET A 245 -10.62 -1.19 -11.94
N CYS A 246 -11.49 -2.15 -11.65
CA CYS A 246 -12.94 -2.04 -11.81
C CYS A 246 -13.65 -1.54 -10.55
N CYS A 247 -13.06 -1.71 -9.36
CA CYS A 247 -13.76 -1.35 -8.12
C CYS A 247 -13.77 0.17 -7.83
N GLY A 248 -12.87 0.94 -8.46
CA GLY A 248 -12.79 2.39 -8.28
C GLY A 248 -12.66 2.82 -6.80
N VAL A 249 -13.33 3.91 -6.43
CA VAL A 249 -13.50 4.33 -5.03
C VAL A 249 -14.69 3.61 -4.40
N SER A 250 -15.82 3.50 -5.11
CA SER A 250 -17.09 2.99 -4.58
C SER A 250 -17.05 1.57 -4.04
N GLN A 251 -16.12 0.74 -4.50
CA GLN A 251 -15.99 -0.66 -4.09
C GLN A 251 -14.61 -0.99 -3.47
N ASN A 252 -13.85 0.02 -3.03
CA ASN A 252 -12.61 -0.22 -2.27
C ASN A 252 -12.91 -0.82 -0.88
N THR A 253 -11.86 -1.17 -0.12
CA THR A 253 -12.06 -1.68 1.26
C THR A 253 -12.85 -0.71 2.13
N TYR A 254 -12.55 0.60 2.10
CA TYR A 254 -13.24 1.59 2.92
C TYR A 254 -14.76 1.59 2.71
N HIS A 255 -15.26 1.41 1.49
CA HIS A 255 -16.70 1.46 1.21
C HIS A 255 -17.38 0.09 1.36
N THR A 256 -16.66 -1.01 1.18
CA THR A 256 -17.24 -2.36 1.22
C THR A 256 -17.10 -3.03 2.59
N LEU A 257 -16.21 -2.55 3.47
CA LEU A 257 -16.10 -3.07 4.81
C LEU A 257 -17.37 -2.75 5.62
N ARG A 258 -18.00 -3.81 6.13
CA ARG A 258 -19.17 -3.76 7.01
C ARG A 258 -18.73 -3.69 8.46
N ASP A 259 -17.94 -4.67 8.91
CA ASP A 259 -17.48 -4.82 10.29
C ASP A 259 -15.99 -5.20 10.33
N LEU A 260 -15.33 -4.93 11.46
CA LEU A 260 -13.94 -5.28 11.71
C LEU A 260 -13.75 -5.72 13.17
N ARG A 261 -12.83 -6.67 13.34
CA ARG A 261 -12.26 -7.02 14.64
C ARG A 261 -10.78 -6.66 14.65
N ALA A 262 -10.34 -5.89 15.65
CA ALA A 262 -8.97 -5.40 15.73
C ALA A 262 -8.40 -5.43 17.15
N VAL A 263 -7.09 -5.68 17.25
CA VAL A 263 -6.30 -5.67 18.47
C VAL A 263 -5.48 -4.37 18.54
N PHE A 264 -5.57 -3.66 19.65
CA PHE A 264 -4.85 -2.40 19.87
C PHE A 264 -3.54 -2.62 20.62
N ALA A 265 -2.72 -1.56 20.71
CA ALA A 265 -1.38 -1.61 21.29
C ALA A 265 -1.34 -2.03 22.78
N ASP A 266 -2.45 -1.88 23.50
CA ASP A 266 -2.62 -2.33 24.88
C ASP A 266 -3.18 -3.76 25.00
N GLY A 267 -3.36 -4.45 23.87
CA GLY A 267 -3.89 -5.80 23.79
C GLY A 267 -5.41 -5.88 23.86
N SER A 268 -6.11 -4.75 24.01
CA SER A 268 -7.57 -4.72 23.95
C SER A 268 -8.07 -5.10 22.56
N VAL A 269 -9.25 -5.73 22.50
CA VAL A 269 -9.88 -6.13 21.24
C VAL A 269 -11.20 -5.40 21.08
N LEU A 270 -11.39 -4.78 19.93
CA LEU A 270 -12.66 -4.19 19.51
C LEU A 270 -13.26 -5.06 18.40
N ASP A 271 -14.49 -5.51 18.61
CA ASP A 271 -15.28 -6.21 17.61
C ASP A 271 -16.50 -5.37 17.25
N THR A 272 -16.47 -4.74 16.07
CA THR A 272 -17.53 -3.80 15.68
C THR A 272 -18.83 -4.50 15.30
N ALA A 273 -18.81 -5.80 15.05
CA ALA A 273 -20.03 -6.58 14.78
C ALA A 273 -20.80 -6.90 16.06
N ASN A 274 -20.18 -6.71 17.24
CA ASN A 274 -20.77 -7.04 18.54
C ASN A 274 -21.02 -5.77 19.37
N PRO A 275 -22.27 -5.32 19.51
CA PRO A 275 -22.61 -4.11 20.28
C PRO A 275 -22.09 -4.13 21.73
N ALA A 276 -22.12 -5.28 22.40
CA ALA A 276 -21.61 -5.41 23.76
C ALA A 276 -20.08 -5.21 23.82
N SER A 277 -19.36 -5.64 22.77
CA SER A 277 -17.93 -5.37 22.64
C SER A 277 -17.67 -3.88 22.45
N CYS A 278 -18.44 -3.21 21.59
CA CYS A 278 -18.34 -1.76 21.37
C CYS A 278 -18.56 -0.98 22.66
N ASP A 279 -19.65 -1.28 23.38
CA ASP A 279 -20.00 -0.60 24.65
C ASP A 279 -18.92 -0.79 25.72
N ALA A 280 -18.42 -2.01 25.88
CA ALA A 280 -17.36 -2.31 26.83
C ALA A 280 -16.05 -1.60 26.45
N TRP A 281 -15.71 -1.60 25.16
CA TRP A 281 -14.47 -0.99 24.67
C TRP A 281 -14.49 0.54 24.80
N VAL A 282 -15.62 1.19 24.48
CA VAL A 282 -15.81 2.64 24.66
C VAL A 282 -15.65 3.05 26.12
N LYS A 283 -16.24 2.28 27.05
CA LYS A 283 -16.11 2.52 28.50
C LYS A 283 -14.67 2.34 28.99
N ALA A 284 -13.93 1.39 28.42
CA ALA A 284 -12.55 1.10 28.78
C ALA A 284 -11.54 2.13 28.22
N HIS A 285 -11.84 2.78 27.09
CA HIS A 285 -10.92 3.71 26.40
C HIS A 285 -11.48 5.13 26.24
N PRO A 286 -11.97 5.78 27.32
CA PRO A 286 -12.68 7.05 27.22
C PRO A 286 -11.81 8.17 26.61
N GLN A 287 -10.50 8.17 26.87
CA GLN A 287 -9.58 9.17 26.33
C GLN A 287 -9.40 9.05 24.80
N LEU A 288 -9.27 7.83 24.28
CA LEU A 288 -9.12 7.60 22.84
C LEU A 288 -10.42 7.98 22.12
N VAL A 289 -11.55 7.54 22.65
CA VAL A 289 -12.88 7.87 22.13
C VAL A 289 -13.10 9.38 22.10
N ALA A 290 -12.83 10.08 23.21
CA ALA A 290 -12.94 11.53 23.29
C ALA A 290 -11.99 12.25 22.32
N GLY A 291 -10.75 11.73 22.17
CA GLY A 291 -9.77 12.27 21.23
C GLY A 291 -10.23 12.16 19.77
N VAL A 292 -10.77 11.01 19.37
CA VAL A 292 -11.32 10.81 18.02
C VAL A 292 -12.53 11.72 17.78
N ALA A 293 -13.44 11.81 18.74
CA ALA A 293 -14.58 12.72 18.66
C ALA A 293 -14.15 14.20 18.54
N ALA A 294 -13.12 14.61 19.30
CA ALA A 294 -12.56 15.96 19.21
C ALA A 294 -11.89 16.23 17.85
N LEU A 295 -11.18 15.25 17.29
CA LEU A 295 -10.61 15.35 15.94
C LEU A 295 -11.71 15.51 14.89
N ALA A 296 -12.74 14.67 14.93
CA ALA A 296 -13.87 14.75 14.02
C ALA A 296 -14.60 16.09 14.14
N SER A 297 -14.89 16.55 15.36
CA SER A 297 -15.51 17.85 15.62
C SER A 297 -14.68 19.02 15.05
N ARG A 298 -13.36 19.01 15.27
CA ARG A 298 -12.46 20.05 14.72
C ARG A 298 -12.45 20.06 13.20
N VAL A 299 -12.37 18.90 12.56
CA VAL A 299 -12.35 18.80 11.09
C VAL A 299 -13.71 19.18 10.50
N GLN A 300 -14.82 18.75 11.10
CA GLN A 300 -16.17 19.07 10.64
C GLN A 300 -16.56 20.55 10.87
N GLY A 301 -16.03 21.18 11.93
CA GLY A 301 -16.19 22.60 12.21
C GLY A 301 -15.47 23.51 11.22
N ASP A 302 -14.37 23.04 10.62
CA ASP A 302 -13.66 23.75 9.55
C ASP A 302 -14.21 23.35 8.17
N ARG A 303 -15.08 24.21 7.62
CA ARG A 303 -15.71 23.98 6.30
C ARG A 303 -14.71 23.82 5.17
N GLN A 304 -13.59 24.56 5.20
CA GLN A 304 -12.59 24.49 4.14
C GLN A 304 -11.81 23.18 4.21
N LEU A 305 -11.39 22.78 5.40
CA LEU A 305 -10.71 21.51 5.63
C LEU A 305 -11.62 20.33 5.30
N ALA A 306 -12.87 20.33 5.77
CA ALA A 306 -13.83 19.27 5.46
C ALA A 306 -14.07 19.14 3.94
N ALA A 307 -14.19 20.26 3.21
CA ALA A 307 -14.32 20.25 1.76
C ALA A 307 -13.06 19.71 1.06
N LEU A 308 -11.87 20.07 1.55
CA LEU A 308 -10.60 19.55 1.03
C LEU A 308 -10.50 18.03 1.24
N VAL A 309 -10.83 17.53 2.43
CA VAL A 309 -10.83 16.09 2.75
C VAL A 309 -11.79 15.36 1.81
N ARG A 310 -13.06 15.79 1.72
CA ARG A 310 -14.03 15.16 0.81
C ARG A 310 -13.55 15.14 -0.64
N ARG A 311 -13.00 16.25 -1.13
CA ARG A 311 -12.45 16.33 -2.49
C ARG A 311 -11.27 15.36 -2.70
N LYS A 312 -10.35 15.25 -1.73
CA LYS A 312 -9.17 14.38 -1.84
C LYS A 312 -9.54 12.90 -1.86
N PHE A 313 -10.53 12.49 -1.08
CA PHE A 313 -11.00 11.10 -0.99
C PHE A 313 -12.12 10.75 -1.99
N ALA A 314 -12.61 11.72 -2.77
CA ALA A 314 -13.51 11.45 -3.90
C ALA A 314 -12.81 10.75 -5.08
N ILE A 315 -11.48 10.77 -5.12
CA ILE A 315 -10.64 9.98 -6.02
C ILE A 315 -9.84 8.97 -5.20
N LYS A 316 -9.25 7.97 -5.87
CA LYS A 316 -8.40 6.98 -5.20
C LYS A 316 -7.28 7.71 -4.44
N CYS A 317 -7.32 7.60 -3.11
CA CYS A 317 -6.40 8.24 -2.19
C CYS A 317 -6.07 7.25 -1.08
N THR A 318 -4.89 6.65 -1.18
CA THR A 318 -4.34 5.68 -0.22
C THR A 318 -3.03 6.19 0.39
N THR A 319 -2.82 7.51 0.37
CA THR A 319 -1.64 8.16 0.94
C THR A 319 -1.92 8.57 2.39
N GLY A 320 -1.46 7.76 3.34
CA GLY A 320 -1.66 7.99 4.77
C GLY A 320 -3.05 7.58 5.26
N TYR A 321 -3.43 8.08 6.43
CA TYR A 321 -4.68 7.71 7.10
C TYR A 321 -5.93 8.13 6.32
N SER A 322 -6.99 7.32 6.39
CA SER A 322 -8.30 7.59 5.80
C SER A 322 -9.03 8.73 6.53
N LEU A 323 -8.56 9.97 6.37
CA LEU A 323 -9.07 11.15 7.07
C LEU A 323 -10.53 11.47 6.71
N ASN A 324 -11.04 10.96 5.59
CA ASN A 324 -12.46 11.04 5.28
C ASN A 324 -13.35 10.37 6.34
N ALA A 325 -12.83 9.41 7.12
CA ALA A 325 -13.53 8.88 8.29
C ALA A 325 -13.97 9.98 9.28
N LEU A 326 -13.19 11.06 9.42
CA LEU A 326 -13.50 12.17 10.32
C LEU A 326 -14.65 13.06 9.81
N VAL A 327 -15.05 12.91 8.55
CA VAL A 327 -15.98 13.81 7.86
C VAL A 327 -17.22 13.07 7.35
N ASP A 328 -17.08 11.78 7.04
CA ASP A 328 -18.14 10.92 6.52
C ASP A 328 -19.10 10.44 7.62
N PHE A 329 -18.64 10.41 8.89
CA PHE A 329 -19.38 9.86 10.02
C PHE A 329 -19.63 10.90 11.12
N PRO A 330 -20.77 10.81 11.83
CA PRO A 330 -21.11 11.76 12.88
C PRO A 330 -20.16 11.63 14.08
N VAL A 331 -19.86 12.75 14.73
CA VAL A 331 -19.03 12.80 15.96
C VAL A 331 -19.59 11.92 17.08
N SER A 332 -20.92 11.69 17.08
CA SER A 332 -21.60 10.82 18.03
C SER A 332 -21.35 9.33 17.84
N ASP A 333 -20.72 8.91 16.72
CA ASP A 333 -20.36 7.52 16.45
C ASP A 333 -18.83 7.36 16.33
N PRO A 334 -18.09 7.44 17.45
CA PRO A 334 -16.64 7.32 17.44
C PRO A 334 -16.15 5.92 17.08
N VAL A 335 -16.97 4.88 17.29
CA VAL A 335 -16.59 3.50 16.94
C VAL A 335 -16.54 3.33 15.43
N GLU A 336 -17.53 3.87 14.69
CA GLU A 336 -17.50 3.86 13.23
C GLU A 336 -16.30 4.64 12.69
N ILE A 337 -15.98 5.81 13.28
CA ILE A 337 -14.81 6.60 12.88
C ILE A 337 -13.51 5.80 13.12
N ILE A 338 -13.35 5.16 14.28
CA ILE A 338 -12.18 4.30 14.60
C ILE A 338 -12.08 3.14 13.62
N LYS A 339 -13.19 2.45 13.35
CA LYS A 339 -13.27 1.35 12.39
C LYS A 339 -12.72 1.77 11.02
N ARG A 340 -13.08 2.97 10.57
CA ARG A 340 -12.73 3.51 9.26
C ARG A 340 -11.32 4.07 9.21
N LEU A 341 -10.81 4.61 10.32
CA LEU A 341 -9.41 5.03 10.45
C LEU A 341 -8.41 3.85 10.43
N LEU A 342 -8.81 2.67 10.92
CA LEU A 342 -8.00 1.45 10.82
C LEU A 342 -7.77 1.01 9.37
N ILE A 343 -8.70 1.34 8.46
CA ILE A 343 -8.58 1.09 7.03
C ILE A 343 -7.59 2.09 6.44
N GLY A 344 -6.54 1.60 5.76
CA GLY A 344 -5.45 2.47 5.27
C GLY A 344 -4.46 2.91 6.35
N SER A 345 -4.53 2.35 7.56
CA SER A 345 -3.59 2.68 8.65
C SER A 345 -2.21 2.06 8.51
N GLU A 346 -2.00 1.18 7.52
CA GLU A 346 -0.75 0.45 7.32
C GLU A 346 -0.33 -0.37 8.54
N GLY A 347 -1.30 -0.69 9.43
CA GLY A 347 -1.09 -1.42 10.67
C GLY A 347 -0.58 -0.58 11.84
N THR A 348 -0.43 0.74 11.69
CA THR A 348 0.09 1.62 12.76
C THR A 348 -0.90 1.88 13.89
N LEU A 349 -2.20 1.71 13.62
CA LEU A 349 -3.28 1.95 14.59
C LEU A 349 -3.78 0.68 15.27
N GLY A 350 -3.43 -0.51 14.75
CA GLY A 350 -3.85 -1.79 15.32
C GLY A 350 -3.69 -2.95 14.34
N PHE A 351 -3.87 -4.16 14.87
CA PHE A 351 -3.86 -5.40 14.10
C PHE A 351 -5.29 -5.84 13.77
N VAL A 352 -5.62 -5.93 12.48
CA VAL A 352 -6.92 -6.43 12.03
C VAL A 352 -6.93 -7.96 12.05
N SER A 353 -7.73 -8.56 12.94
CA SER A 353 -7.84 -10.00 13.12
C SER A 353 -9.04 -10.62 12.40
N GLN A 354 -10.03 -9.81 12.02
CA GLN A 354 -11.17 -10.23 11.20
C GLN A 354 -11.74 -9.02 10.44
N ALA A 355 -12.26 -9.26 9.24
CA ALA A 355 -12.99 -8.28 8.45
C ALA A 355 -14.27 -8.90 7.88
N THR A 356 -15.38 -8.16 7.95
CA THR A 356 -16.62 -8.50 7.27
C THR A 356 -16.81 -7.55 6.10
N TYR A 357 -16.95 -8.08 4.90
CA TYR A 357 -17.20 -7.33 3.68
C TYR A 357 -18.64 -7.51 3.22
N ASN A 358 -19.26 -6.40 2.81
CA ASN A 358 -20.34 -6.45 1.83
C ASN A 358 -19.69 -6.77 0.48
N THR A 359 -20.02 -7.92 -0.08
CA THR A 359 -19.53 -8.35 -1.39
C THR A 359 -20.27 -7.63 -2.50
N VAL A 360 -19.71 -7.65 -3.70
CA VAL A 360 -20.30 -7.02 -4.88
C VAL A 360 -20.71 -8.07 -5.91
N PRO A 361 -21.75 -7.82 -6.71
CA PRO A 361 -22.10 -8.72 -7.80
C PRO A 361 -20.93 -8.95 -8.75
N GLU A 362 -20.79 -10.19 -9.19
CA GLU A 362 -19.86 -10.61 -10.24
C GLU A 362 -20.66 -10.95 -11.49
N TRP A 363 -20.49 -10.13 -12.53
CA TRP A 363 -21.27 -10.26 -13.76
C TRP A 363 -20.80 -11.44 -14.62
N PRO A 364 -21.73 -12.25 -15.17
CA PRO A 364 -21.38 -13.43 -15.98
C PRO A 364 -20.81 -13.08 -17.36
N HIS A 365 -21.08 -11.87 -17.83
CA HIS A 365 -20.63 -11.37 -19.12
C HIS A 365 -19.75 -10.14 -18.89
N LYS A 366 -18.56 -10.17 -19.45
CA LYS A 366 -17.57 -9.10 -19.40
C LYS A 366 -16.99 -8.92 -20.78
N ALA A 367 -16.72 -7.68 -21.15
CA ALA A 367 -16.02 -7.35 -22.39
C ALA A 367 -14.86 -6.42 -22.04
N SER A 368 -13.82 -6.43 -22.85
CA SER A 368 -12.81 -5.40 -22.81
C SER A 368 -12.41 -5.03 -24.24
N THR A 369 -12.02 -3.78 -24.44
CA THR A 369 -11.54 -3.30 -25.73
C THR A 369 -10.32 -2.41 -25.56
N PHE A 370 -9.40 -2.52 -26.51
CA PHE A 370 -8.17 -1.76 -26.54
C PHE A 370 -8.23 -0.71 -27.64
N VAL A 371 -8.33 0.56 -27.24
CA VAL A 371 -8.52 1.68 -28.17
C VAL A 371 -7.22 2.47 -28.29
N MET A 372 -6.67 2.51 -29.50
CA MET A 372 -5.44 3.25 -29.80
C MET A 372 -5.74 4.71 -30.12
N PHE A 373 -4.93 5.61 -29.57
CA PHE A 373 -4.98 7.05 -29.78
C PHE A 373 -3.65 7.58 -30.33
N PRO A 374 -3.67 8.65 -31.14
CA PRO A 374 -2.47 9.21 -31.74
C PRO A 374 -1.55 9.89 -30.72
N ASP A 375 -2.09 10.31 -29.57
CA ASP A 375 -1.39 11.02 -28.50
C ASP A 375 -2.13 10.93 -27.15
N ILE A 376 -1.45 11.31 -26.06
CA ILE A 376 -1.98 11.22 -24.68
C ILE A 376 -3.15 12.18 -24.43
N TYR A 377 -3.20 13.35 -25.07
CA TYR A 377 -4.29 14.30 -24.89
C TYR A 377 -5.58 13.76 -25.49
N SER A 378 -5.48 13.13 -26.67
CA SER A 378 -6.58 12.44 -27.33
C SER A 378 -7.09 11.27 -26.49
N ALA A 379 -6.19 10.47 -25.91
CA ALA A 379 -6.56 9.40 -24.96
C ALA A 379 -7.27 9.96 -23.71
N CYS A 380 -6.75 11.02 -23.08
CA CYS A 380 -7.38 11.65 -21.92
C CYS A 380 -8.79 12.19 -22.21
N ARG A 381 -8.99 12.82 -23.38
CA ARG A 381 -10.33 13.26 -23.81
C ARG A 381 -11.26 12.06 -24.00
N GLY A 382 -10.78 11.01 -24.66
CA GLY A 382 -11.53 9.76 -24.82
C GLY A 382 -11.94 9.14 -23.49
N ALA A 383 -11.02 9.08 -22.53
CA ALA A 383 -11.31 8.56 -21.19
C ALA A 383 -12.37 9.38 -20.45
N SER A 384 -12.36 10.71 -20.55
CA SER A 384 -13.41 11.54 -19.95
C SER A 384 -14.77 11.29 -20.59
N VAL A 385 -14.84 11.22 -21.93
CA VAL A 385 -16.09 10.93 -22.65
C VAL A 385 -16.64 9.56 -22.25
N LEU A 386 -15.78 8.53 -22.22
CA LEU A 386 -16.18 7.18 -21.81
C LEU A 386 -16.73 7.19 -20.38
N ARG A 387 -16.03 7.80 -19.42
CA ARG A 387 -16.50 7.88 -18.03
C ARG A 387 -17.82 8.63 -17.89
N ASP A 388 -18.00 9.74 -18.61
CA ASP A 388 -19.11 10.67 -18.38
C ASP A 388 -20.36 10.33 -19.21
N GLN A 389 -20.21 9.60 -20.32
CA GLN A 389 -21.28 9.36 -21.30
C GLN A 389 -21.59 7.88 -21.55
N THR A 390 -20.87 6.96 -20.90
CA THR A 390 -21.08 5.51 -21.09
C THR A 390 -21.08 4.76 -19.76
N ALA A 391 -21.46 3.48 -19.79
CA ALA A 391 -21.46 2.58 -18.62
C ALA A 391 -20.26 1.63 -18.69
N VAL A 392 -19.05 2.19 -18.55
CA VAL A 392 -17.81 1.42 -18.43
C VAL A 392 -17.43 1.27 -16.96
N ASP A 393 -16.95 0.08 -16.59
CA ASP A 393 -16.51 -0.19 -15.21
C ASP A 393 -15.09 0.33 -14.98
N ALA A 394 -14.24 0.31 -16.01
CA ALA A 394 -12.88 0.81 -15.91
C ALA A 394 -12.36 1.38 -17.23
N VAL A 395 -11.54 2.43 -17.12
CA VAL A 395 -10.74 2.97 -18.22
C VAL A 395 -9.32 3.14 -17.73
N GLU A 396 -8.39 2.39 -18.32
CA GLU A 396 -6.97 2.45 -18.00
C GLU A 396 -6.18 3.04 -19.16
N MET A 397 -5.25 3.94 -18.87
CA MET A 397 -4.44 4.58 -19.88
C MET A 397 -3.04 3.98 -19.92
N PHE A 398 -2.59 3.66 -21.12
CA PHE A 398 -1.22 3.23 -21.40
C PHE A 398 -0.54 4.33 -22.19
N ASP A 399 0.52 4.88 -21.62
CA ASP A 399 1.38 5.80 -22.32
C ASP A 399 2.30 5.06 -23.31
N ARG A 400 3.02 5.83 -24.13
CA ARG A 400 3.91 5.25 -25.15
C ARG A 400 4.97 4.34 -24.54
N ALA A 401 5.54 4.71 -23.40
CA ALA A 401 6.62 3.96 -22.77
C ALA A 401 6.11 2.58 -22.32
N SER A 402 4.92 2.54 -21.71
CA SER A 402 4.24 1.33 -21.27
C SER A 402 3.89 0.40 -22.44
N LEU A 403 3.53 0.95 -23.61
CA LEU A 403 3.22 0.16 -24.81
C LEU A 403 4.44 -0.45 -25.50
N ARG A 404 5.63 0.13 -25.35
CA ARG A 404 6.87 -0.38 -25.98
C ARG A 404 7.46 -1.58 -25.24
N PHE A 405 7.27 -1.65 -23.93
CA PHE A 405 7.91 -2.65 -23.06
C PHE A 405 7.50 -4.11 -23.35
N PRO A 406 6.23 -4.44 -23.70
CA PRO A 406 5.81 -5.81 -23.97
C PRO A 406 6.17 -6.35 -25.35
N LEU A 407 6.50 -5.49 -26.33
CA LEU A 407 6.51 -5.87 -27.75
C LEU A 407 7.88 -6.31 -28.31
N GLY A 408 8.94 -6.26 -27.50
CA GLY A 408 10.30 -6.50 -28.01
C GLY A 408 10.70 -5.46 -29.06
N SER A 409 11.98 -5.37 -29.36
CA SER A 409 12.53 -4.38 -30.30
C SER A 409 12.13 -4.58 -31.77
N GLU A 410 11.28 -5.57 -32.10
CA GLU A 410 10.96 -5.96 -33.49
C GLU A 410 9.48 -5.83 -33.88
N GLY A 411 8.61 -5.31 -33.00
CA GLY A 411 7.20 -5.06 -33.32
C GLY A 411 6.96 -3.67 -33.91
N ASN A 412 7.05 -3.53 -35.23
CA ASN A 412 6.84 -2.28 -35.99
C ASN A 412 5.39 -1.73 -35.99
N CYS A 413 4.54 -2.10 -35.03
CA CYS A 413 3.10 -1.81 -35.03
C CYS A 413 2.67 -0.63 -34.15
N VAL A 414 3.55 -0.03 -33.34
CA VAL A 414 3.23 1.15 -32.53
C VAL A 414 3.93 2.36 -33.13
N ALA A 415 3.18 3.16 -33.90
CA ALA A 415 3.69 4.44 -34.41
C ALA A 415 4.23 5.29 -33.25
N ALA A 416 5.25 6.10 -33.54
CA ALA A 416 6.11 6.74 -32.55
C ALA A 416 5.43 7.70 -31.55
N SER A 417 4.12 7.96 -31.66
CA SER A 417 3.35 8.86 -30.80
C SER A 417 2.18 8.19 -30.04
N ASN A 418 1.91 6.91 -30.26
CA ASN A 418 0.64 6.30 -29.84
C ASN A 418 0.52 6.12 -28.32
N CYS A 419 -0.71 6.30 -27.83
CA CYS A 419 -1.18 5.94 -26.48
C CYS A 419 -2.39 5.01 -26.64
N ALA A 420 -2.82 4.33 -25.58
CA ALA A 420 -4.00 3.47 -25.64
C ALA A 420 -4.86 3.58 -24.38
N LEU A 421 -6.14 3.25 -24.55
CA LEU A 421 -7.06 2.98 -23.45
C LEU A 421 -7.44 1.50 -23.46
N ASN A 422 -7.29 0.83 -22.33
CA ASN A 422 -7.99 -0.42 -22.04
C ASN A 422 -9.32 -0.07 -21.37
N VAL A 423 -10.42 -0.44 -22.00
CA VAL A 423 -11.78 -0.13 -21.56
C VAL A 423 -12.47 -1.43 -21.19
N ASN A 424 -13.01 -1.52 -19.97
CA ASN A 424 -13.72 -2.69 -19.47
C ASN A 424 -15.19 -2.38 -19.20
#